data_AF-A0A920H0N2-F1
#
_entry.id   AF-A0A920H0N2-F1
#
_cell.length_a   1.000
_cell.length_b   1.000
_cell.length_c   1.000
_cell.angle_alpha   90.00
_cell.angle_beta   90.00
_cell.angle_gamma   90.00
#
_symmetry.space_group_name_H-M   'P 1'
#
loop_
_entity.id
_entity.type
_entity.pdbx_description
1 polymer ?
#
loop_
_entity_poly.entity_id
_entity_poly.type
_entity_poly.pdbx_seq_one_letter_code
_entity_poly.pdbx_strand_id
1 'polypeptide(L)'
;MTTVEGLAGDTLHPVQQAWVEHDVAQCGYCQAGQIMSAAALLARNPTPSDSEIDAAMAGNICRCGTYLRIRKAIKSASSST
;
A
#
# COMPACT_ATOMS: atom_id res chain seq x y z
N MET A 1 -6.61 -4.99 -17.22
CA MET A 1 -5.83 -3.93 -16.57
C MET A 1 -6.66 -3.39 -15.41
N THR A 2 -6.09 -3.27 -14.21
CA THR A 2 -6.81 -2.84 -13.00
C THR A 2 -6.15 -1.59 -12.44
N THR A 3 -6.95 -0.62 -11.99
CA THR A 3 -6.52 0.61 -11.32
C THR A 3 -6.98 0.62 -9.86
N VAL A 4 -6.64 1.65 -9.09
CA VAL A 4 -6.94 1.73 -7.65
C VAL A 4 -8.44 1.69 -7.36
N GLU A 5 -9.27 2.22 -8.25
CA GLU A 5 -10.73 2.23 -8.16
C GLU A 5 -11.30 0.82 -8.30
N GLY A 6 -10.67 -0.02 -9.13
CA GLY A 6 -11.06 -1.40 -9.35
C GLY A 6 -10.48 -2.39 -8.34
N LEU A 7 -9.78 -1.91 -7.30
CA LEU A 7 -9.18 -2.77 -6.27
C LEU A 7 -10.20 -3.18 -5.20
N ALA A 8 -11.18 -2.32 -4.91
CA ALA A 8 -12.27 -2.65 -4.01
C ALA A 8 -13.34 -3.52 -4.71
N GLY A 9 -13.96 -4.42 -3.94
CA GLY A 9 -15.18 -5.13 -4.33
C GLY A 9 -16.38 -4.52 -3.60
N ASP A 10 -17.17 -5.37 -2.92
CA ASP A 10 -18.22 -4.91 -2.01
C ASP A 10 -17.65 -4.20 -0.76
N THR A 11 -16.41 -4.54 -0.40
CA THR A 11 -15.64 -3.91 0.67
C THR A 11 -14.29 -3.40 0.15
N LEU A 12 -13.66 -2.52 0.93
CA LEU A 12 -12.29 -2.07 0.66
C LEU A 12 -11.34 -3.27 0.60
N HIS A 13 -10.36 -3.19 -0.28
CA HIS A 13 -9.25 -4.13 -0.29
C HIS A 13 -8.43 -4.00 1.01
N PRO A 14 -7.84 -5.07 1.56
CA PRO A 14 -7.05 -5.01 2.80
C PRO A 14 -6.00 -3.89 2.81
N VAL A 15 -5.32 -3.66 1.68
CA VAL A 15 -4.38 -2.55 1.51
C VAL A 15 -5.05 -1.17 1.62
N GLN A 16 -6.22 -0.97 0.99
CA GLN A 16 -6.96 0.29 1.09
C GLN A 16 -7.44 0.54 2.53
N GLN A 17 -7.94 -0.50 3.19
CA GLN A 17 -8.35 -0.43 4.59
C GLN A 17 -7.18 -0.06 5.50
N ALA A 18 -6.03 -0.74 5.37
CA ALA A 18 -4.82 -0.42 6.12
C ALA A 18 -4.33 1.02 5.85
N TRP A 19 -4.48 1.52 4.62
CA TRP A 19 -4.15 2.91 4.28
C TRP A 19 -4.96 3.93 5.09
N VAL A 20 -6.24 3.64 5.33
CA VAL A 20 -7.14 4.46 6.16
C VAL A 20 -6.77 4.32 7.63
N GLU A 21 -6.64 3.08 8.13
CA GLU A 21 -6.34 2.79 9.54
C GLU A 21 -5.02 3.42 10.02
N HIS A 22 -4.02 3.50 9.14
CA HIS A 22 -2.72 4.07 9.45
C HIS A 22 -2.57 5.55 9.07
N ASP A 23 -3.64 6.21 8.64
CA ASP A 23 -3.63 7.63 8.24
C ASP A 23 -2.48 7.93 7.27
N VAL A 24 -2.35 7.13 6.21
CA VAL A 24 -1.18 7.18 5.33
C VAL A 24 -1.20 8.41 4.41
N ALA A 25 -2.39 8.79 3.95
CA ALA A 25 -2.58 9.86 2.99
C ALA A 25 -2.49 11.24 3.65
N GLN A 26 -1.70 12.14 3.05
CA GLN A 26 -1.76 13.58 3.33
C GLN A 26 -2.35 14.30 2.11
N CYS A 27 -1.52 14.73 1.16
CA CYS A 27 -2.02 15.40 -0.06
C CYS A 27 -2.75 14.46 -1.05
N GLY A 28 -2.72 13.15 -0.83
CA GLY A 28 -3.41 12.15 -1.65
C GLY A 28 -2.75 11.80 -3.00
N TYR A 29 -1.87 12.65 -3.54
CA TYR A 29 -1.43 12.54 -4.93
C TYR A 29 -0.72 11.22 -5.29
N CYS A 30 0.22 10.76 -4.45
CA CYS A 30 0.98 9.53 -4.73
C CYS A 30 0.26 8.25 -4.31
N GLN A 31 -0.90 8.34 -3.64
CA GLN A 31 -1.48 7.21 -2.90
C GLN A 31 -1.98 6.10 -3.82
N ALA A 32 -2.53 6.43 -4.99
CA ALA A 32 -2.99 5.43 -5.96
C ALA A 32 -1.84 4.51 -6.43
N GLY A 33 -0.68 5.10 -6.78
CA GLY A 33 0.50 4.32 -7.20
C GLY A 33 1.08 3.48 -6.06
N GLN A 34 1.13 4.04 -4.85
CA GLN A 34 1.59 3.33 -3.65
C GLN A 34 0.69 2.13 -3.32
N ILE A 35 -0.63 2.33 -3.29
CA ILE A 35 -1.62 1.26 -2.99
C ILE A 35 -1.52 0.14 -4.03
N MET A 36 -1.47 0.47 -5.31
CA MET A 36 -1.36 -0.55 -6.37
C MET A 36 -0.05 -1.32 -6.31
N SER A 37 1.06 -0.64 -6.01
CA SER A 37 2.36 -1.29 -5.84
C SER A 37 2.38 -2.20 -4.61
N ALA A 38 1.78 -1.76 -3.50
CA ALA A 38 1.63 -2.55 -2.28
C ALA A 38 0.75 -3.80 -2.50
N ALA A 39 -0.39 -3.66 -3.16
CA ALA A 39 -1.26 -4.77 -3.51
C ALA A 39 -0.53 -5.79 -4.40
N ALA A 40 0.21 -5.32 -5.40
CA ALA A 40 1.00 -6.18 -6.28
C ALA A 40 2.16 -6.88 -5.54
N LEU A 41 2.79 -6.23 -4.56
CA LEU A 41 3.78 -6.84 -3.68
C LEU A 41 3.15 -7.97 -2.87
N LEU A 42 2.07 -7.68 -2.14
CA LEU A 42 1.43 -8.64 -1.23
C LEU A 42 0.80 -9.84 -1.95
N ALA A 43 0.31 -9.65 -3.18
CA ALA A 43 -0.15 -10.75 -4.02
C ALA A 43 0.98 -11.75 -4.39
N ARG A 44 2.25 -11.32 -4.41
CA ARG A 44 3.41 -12.17 -4.72
C ARG A 44 4.17 -12.64 -3.48
N ASN A 45 4.24 -11.79 -2.46
CA ASN A 45 4.90 -12.06 -1.19
C ASN A 45 3.98 -11.59 -0.06
N PRO A 46 3.16 -12.48 0.51
CA PRO A 46 2.20 -12.13 1.56
C PRO A 46 2.82 -11.73 2.91
N THR A 47 4.13 -11.97 3.10
CA THR A 47 4.85 -11.66 4.35
C THR A 47 6.21 -11.00 4.05
N PRO A 48 6.23 -9.80 3.41
CA PRO A 48 7.46 -9.17 3.00
C PRO A 48 8.21 -8.58 4.19
N SER A 49 9.54 -8.66 4.15
CA SER A 49 10.44 -7.95 5.05
C SER A 49 10.45 -6.43 4.78
N ASP A 50 10.98 -5.64 5.70
CA ASP A 50 11.09 -4.18 5.52
C ASP A 50 11.91 -3.78 4.29
N SER A 51 13.01 -4.50 4.02
CA SER A 51 13.85 -4.24 2.85
C SER A 51 13.14 -4.57 1.54
N GLU A 52 12.29 -5.60 1.52
CA GLU A 52 11.49 -5.95 0.35
C GLU A 52 10.38 -4.92 0.09
N ILE A 53 9.75 -4.41 1.16
CA ILE A 53 8.79 -3.30 1.07
C ILE A 53 9.48 -2.05 0.50
N ASP A 54 10.63 -1.67 1.05
CA ASP A 54 11.37 -0.49 0.59
C ASP A 54 11.80 -0.62 -0.88
N ALA A 55 12.28 -1.81 -1.29
CA ALA A 55 12.64 -2.09 -2.67
C ALA A 55 11.44 -2.01 -3.63
N ALA A 56 10.29 -2.58 -3.23
CA ALA A 56 9.08 -2.54 -4.04
C ALA A 56 8.51 -1.12 -4.16
N MET A 57 8.65 -0.29 -3.12
CA MET A 57 8.13 1.08 -3.10
C MET A 57 9.11 2.12 -3.65
N ALA A 58 10.35 1.77 -4.00
CA ALA A 58 11.39 2.72 -4.40
C ALA A 58 11.00 3.63 -5.59
N GLY A 59 10.15 3.13 -6.50
CA GLY A 59 9.63 3.91 -7.63
C GLY A 59 8.47 4.85 -7.29
N ASN A 60 7.90 4.75 -6.09
CA ASN A 60 6.74 5.53 -5.67
C ASN A 60 7.18 6.65 -4.71
N ILE A 61 7.27 7.87 -5.23
CA ILE A 61 7.77 9.02 -4.46
C ILE A 61 6.63 9.69 -3.69
N CYS A 62 6.84 9.94 -2.40
CA CYS A 62 5.93 10.67 -1.52
C CYS A 62 6.57 11.98 -1.04
N ARG A 63 6.04 13.13 -1.48
CA ARG A 63 6.55 14.44 -1.08
C ARG A 63 6.14 14.86 0.33
N CYS A 64 5.04 14.30 0.83
CA CYS A 64 4.59 14.47 2.22
C CYS A 64 5.44 13.69 3.24
N GLY A 65 6.28 12.76 2.79
CA GLY A 65 7.20 12.02 3.66
C GLY A 65 6.55 10.93 4.52
N THR A 66 5.43 10.34 4.11
CA THR A 66 4.67 9.35 4.91
C THR A 66 5.19 7.91 4.81
N TYR A 67 6.44 7.68 4.40
CA TYR A 67 7.01 6.35 4.13
C TYR A 67 6.91 5.38 5.32
N LEU A 68 7.09 5.87 6.56
CA LEU A 68 6.92 5.03 7.76
C LEU A 68 5.48 4.56 7.96
N ARG A 69 4.48 5.37 7.58
CA ARG A 69 3.06 4.99 7.64
C ARG A 69 2.72 4.00 6.51
N ILE A 70 3.25 4.23 5.31
CA ILE A 70 3.14 3.31 4.16
C ILE A 70 3.64 1.92 4.55
N ARG A 71 4.85 1.83 5.11
CA ARG A 71 5.43 0.54 5.54
C ARG A 71 4.59 -0.15 6.61
N LYS A 72 4.09 0.60 7.59
CA LYS A 72 3.19 0.06 8.63
C LYS A 72 1.89 -0.50 8.03
N ALA A 73 1.28 0.22 7.08
CA ALA A 73 0.06 -0.22 6.40
C ALA A 73 0.27 -1.48 5.55
N ILE A 74 1.39 -1.57 4.85
CA ILE A 74 1.73 -2.79 4.09
C ILE A 74 1.90 -3.98 5.04
N LYS A 75 2.56 -3.78 6.18
CA LYS A 75 2.74 -4.83 7.20
C LYS A 75 1.43 -5.26 7.87
N SER A 76 0.49 -4.36 8.13
CA SER A 76 -0.81 -4.75 8.70
C SER A 76 -1.71 -5.44 7.68
N ALA A 77 -1.61 -5.07 6.40
CA ALA A 77 -2.28 -5.77 5.31
C ALA A 77 -1.66 -7.15 5.00
N SER A 78 -0.35 -7.32 5.25
CA SER A 78 0.33 -8.61 5.21
C SER A 78 -0.29 -9.54 6.26
N SER A 79 -0.73 -10.75 5.89
CA SER A 79 -1.57 -11.69 6.66
C SER A 79 -3.10 -11.58 6.50
N SER A 80 -3.62 -10.52 5.87
CA SER A 80 -5.08 -10.37 5.60
C SER A 80 -5.45 -10.62 4.12
N THR A 81 -4.49 -11.03 3.30
CA THR A 81 -4.62 -11.33 1.86
C THR A 81 -4.18 -12.76 1.62
#